data_AF-A0A7W5QL91-F1
#
_entry.id   AF-A0A7W5QL91-F1
#
_cell.length_a   1.000
_cell.length_b   1.000
_cell.length_c   1.000
_cell.angle_alpha   90.00
_cell.angle_beta   90.00
_cell.angle_gamma   90.00
#
_symmetry.space_group_name_H-M   'P 1'
#
loop_
_entity.id
_entity.type
_entity.pdbx_description
1 polymer ?
#
loop_
_entity_poly.entity_id
_entity_poly.type
_entity_poly.pdbx_seq_one_letter_code
_entity_poly.pdbx_strand_id
1 'polypeptide(L)' 'MSDPGDLGGTWYGRYEGGSSRSNSFIARLTERGGQLSGTISEPDDLGLEPVRRALVSGRRDGAAVPS' A
#
# COMPACT_ATOMS: atom_id res chain seq x y z
N MET A 1 -13.93 -1.25 -20.42
CA MET A 1 -13.67 -2.39 -19.52
C MET A 1 -12.64 -1.91 -18.51
N SER A 2 -12.95 -1.94 -17.21
CA SER A 2 -11.98 -1.61 -16.14
C SER A 2 -10.87 -2.66 -16.14
N ASP A 3 -9.61 -2.23 -15.96
CA ASP A 3 -8.47 -3.16 -15.83
C ASP A 3 -8.67 -4.01 -14.57
N PRO A 4 -8.82 -5.34 -14.67
CA PRO A 4 -8.98 -6.21 -13.50
C PRO A 4 -7.73 -6.22 -12.60
N GLY A 5 -6.60 -5.69 -13.07
CA GLY A 5 -5.39 -5.47 -12.30
C GLY A 5 -5.21 -4.05 -11.76
N ASP A 6 -6.24 -3.19 -11.82
CA ASP A 6 -6.17 -1.84 -11.25
C ASP A 6 -6.02 -1.91 -9.72
N LEU A 7 -4.86 -1.50 -9.23
CA LEU A 7 -4.53 -1.39 -7.81
C LEU A 7 -4.93 -0.03 -7.21
N GLY A 8 -5.55 0.85 -7.99
CA GLY A 8 -6.06 2.13 -7.55
C GLY A 8 -7.17 1.99 -6.50
N GLY A 9 -7.18 2.90 -5.53
CA GLY A 9 -8.22 2.94 -4.49
C GLY A 9 -7.68 3.09 -3.07
N THR A 10 -8.55 2.85 -2.10
CA THR A 10 -8.20 2.83 -0.67
C THR A 10 -8.06 1.39 -0.22
N TRP A 11 -6.91 1.08 0.38
CA TRP A 11 -6.56 -0.23 0.91
C TRP A 11 -6.41 -0.16 2.41
N TYR A 12 -6.90 -1.19 3.09
CA TYR A 12 -6.74 -1.39 4.52
C TYR A 12 -5.96 -2.68 4.72
N GLY A 13 -4.91 -2.64 5.52
CA GLY A 13 -4.06 -3.81 5.71
C GLY A 13 -3.43 -3.87 7.07
N ARG A 14 -2.80 -5.01 7.33
CA ARG A 14 -1.97 -5.27 8.50
C ARG A 14 -0.71 -6.00 8.04
N TYR A 15 0.43 -5.67 8.62
CA TYR A 15 1.68 -6.41 8.41
C TYR A 15 2.26 -6.88 9.74
N GLU A 16 3.09 -7.91 9.65
CA GLU A 16 3.89 -8.44 10.75
C GLU A 16 5.38 -8.27 10.37
N GLY A 17 6.09 -7.40 11.08
CA GLY A 17 7.51 -7.14 10.89
C GLY A 17 8.39 -8.00 11.81
N GLY A 18 9.61 -8.31 11.37
CA GLY A 18 10.58 -9.10 12.12
C GLY A 18 11.14 -8.35 13.33
N SER A 19 10.35 -8.24 14.39
CA SER A 19 10.70 -7.82 15.77
C SER A 19 9.44 -7.58 16.60
N SER A 20 8.40 -8.43 16.45
CA SER A 20 7.07 -8.27 17.08
C SER A 20 6.29 -7.01 16.69
N ARG A 21 6.72 -6.32 15.63
CA ARG A 21 6.04 -5.12 15.12
C ARG A 21 4.91 -5.53 14.19
N SER A 22 3.73 -5.74 14.76
CA SER A 22 2.49 -5.73 13.98
C SER A 22 2.02 -4.27 13.83
N ASN A 23 1.61 -3.86 12.64
CA ASN A 23 0.94 -2.56 12.49
C ASN A 23 -0.17 -2.62 11.44
N SER A 24 -1.15 -1.74 11.59
CA SER A 24 -2.21 -1.53 10.60
C SER A 24 -1.89 -0.31 9.75
N PHE A 25 -2.35 -0.32 8.51
CA PHE A 25 -2.16 0.80 7.61
C PHE A 25 -3.38 1.05 6.73
N ILE A 26 -3.48 2.30 6.28
CA ILE A 26 -4.35 2.72 5.19
C ILE A 26 -3.46 3.18 4.05
N ALA A 27 -3.65 2.62 2.86
CA ALA A 27 -3.00 3.10 1.65
C ALA A 27 -4.01 3.75 0.72
N ARG A 28 -3.64 4.87 0.10
CA ARG A 28 -4.40 5.48 -0.98
C ARG A 28 -3.54 5.48 -2.22
N LEU A 29 -3.95 4.69 -3.20
CA LEU A 29 -3.18 4.41 -4.41
C LEU A 29 -3.90 4.93 -5.65
N THR A 30 -3.11 5.36 -6.63
CA THR A 30 -3.54 5.67 -7.98
C THR A 30 -2.70 4.82 -8.93
N GLU A 31 -3.37 4.07 -9.82
CA GLU A 31 -2.72 3.38 -10.93
C GLU A 31 -3.09 4.05 -12.26
N ARG A 32 -2.09 4.25 -13.13
CA ARG A 32 -2.30 4.68 -14.51
C ARG A 32 -1.35 3.95 -15.44
N GLY A 33 -1.89 3.05 -16.26
CA GLY A 33 -1.11 2.29 -17.24
C GLY A 33 0.05 1.50 -16.58
N GLY A 34 -0.23 0.88 -15.43
CA GLY A 34 0.75 0.12 -14.66
C GLY A 34 1.68 0.96 -13.77
N GLN A 35 1.68 2.30 -13.87
CA GLN A 35 2.40 3.14 -12.91
C GLN A 35 1.58 3.29 -11.63
N LEU A 36 2.18 2.94 -10.50
CA LEU A 36 1.57 3.04 -9.17
C LEU A 36 2.17 4.22 -8.41
N SER A 37 1.30 5.01 -7.81
CA SER A 37 1.69 6.10 -6.90
C SER A 37 0.71 6.21 -5.74
N GLY A 38 1.14 6.74 -4.60
CA GLY A 38 0.24 6.95 -3.48
C GLY A 38 0.91 7.25 -2.16
N THR A 39 0.13 7.05 -1.09
CA THR A 39 0.58 7.27 0.28
C THR A 39 0.13 6.12 1.17
N ILE A 40 0.96 5.78 2.15
CA ILE A 40 0.61 4.91 3.26
C ILE A 40 0.56 5.76 4.53
N SER A 41 -0.41 5.50 5.39
CA SER A 41 -0.50 6.06 6.74
C SER A 41 -0.70 4.93 7.75
N GLU A 42 0.04 5.00 8.85
CA GLU A 42 -0.01 4.00 9.93
C GLU A 42 0.12 4.69 11.29
N PRO A 43 -0.42 4.10 12.38
CA PRO A 43 -0.09 4.53 13.74
C PRO A 43 1.42 4.50 13.96
N ASP A 44 1.96 5.49 14.66
CA ASP A 44 3.36 5.43 15.09
C ASP A 44 3.48 4.60 16.37
N ASP A 45 3.94 3.36 16.21
CA ASP A 45 4.21 2.45 17.33
C ASP A 45 5.39 2.88 18.20
N LEU A 46 6.12 3.93 17.81
CA LEU A 46 7.22 4.52 18.59
C LEU A 46 6.76 5.69 19.48
N GLY A 47 5.53 6.18 19.31
CA GLY A 47 4.99 7.29 20.11
C GLY A 47 5.67 8.64 19.88
N LEU A 48 6.39 8.81 18.76
CA LEU A 48 7.03 10.08 18.40
C LEU A 48 6.03 11.04 17.76
N GLU A 49 5.11 10.49 16.96
CA GLU A 49 4.03 11.21 16.30
C GLU A 49 2.70 10.43 16.42
N PRO A 50 1.53 11.02 16.15
CA PRO A 50 0.29 10.24 16.11
C PRO A 50 0.20 9.27 14.93
N VAL A 51 0.81 9.63 13.78
CA VAL A 51 0.71 8.91 12.50
C VAL A 51 2.01 9.05 11.72
N ARG A 52 2.58 7.93 11.26
CA ARG A 52 3.65 7.92 10.25
C ARG A 52 3.08 7.85 8.85
N ARG A 53 3.76 8.49 7.90
CA ARG A 53 3.38 8.51 6.49
C ARG A 53 4.55 8.13 5.61
N ALA A 54 4.27 7.38 4.56
CA ALA A 54 5.23 7.03 3.52
C ALA A 54 4.66 7.31 2.14
N LEU A 55 5.54 7.60 1.18
CA LEU A 55 5.18 7.69 -0.23
C LEU A 55 5.32 6.32 -0.89
N VAL A 56 4.39 6.01 -1.78
CA VAL A 56 4.45 4.82 -2.65
C VAL A 56 4.74 5.27 -4.06
N SER A 57 5.74 4.64 -4.67
CA SER A 57 5.99 4.70 -6.10
C SER A 57 6.39 3.31 -6.59
N GLY A 58 5.89 2.91 -7.75
CA GLY A 58 6.19 1.60 -8.31
C GLY A 58 5.63 1.42 -9.71
N ARG A 59 5.94 0.28 -10.31
CA ARG A 59 5.37 -0.16 -11.59
C ARG A 59 4.90 -1.60 -11.46
N ARG A 60 3.71 -1.88 -11.97
CA ARG A 60 3.18 -3.23 -12.11
C ARG A 60 3.65 -3.81 -13.44
N ASP A 61 4.46 -4.85 -13.36
CA ASP A 61 4.98 -5.59 -14.51
C ASP A 61 4.27 -6.96 -14.58
N GLY A 62 3.00 -6.99 -15.03
CA GLY A 62 2.30 -8.25 -15.32
C GLY A 62 0.78 -8.25 -15.10
N ALA A 63 0.08 -9.01 -15.94
CA ALA A 63 -1.32 -9.41 -15.77
C ALA A 63 -1.37 -10.93 -15.52
N ALA A 64 -2.03 -11.33 -14.43
CA ALA A 64 -2.33 -12.70 -13.97
C ALA A 64 -1.16 -13.58 -13.45
N VAL A 65 -1.32 -14.06 -12.22
CA VAL A 65 -0.69 -15.32 -11.77
C VAL A 65 -1.49 -16.46 -12.42
N PRO A 66 -0.87 -17.40 -13.16
CA PRO A 66 -1.60 -18.56 -13.68
C PRO A 66 -2.11 -19.40 -12.52
N SER A 67 -3.38 -19.83 -12.61
CA SER A 67 -3.99 -20.83 -11.75
C SER A 67 -3.25 -22.17 -11.79
#